data_AF-A0A2V8GFG9-F1
#
_entry.id   AF-A0A2V8GFG9-F1
#
_cell.length_a   1.000
_cell.length_b   1.000
_cell.length_c   1.000
_cell.angle_alpha   90.00
_cell.angle_beta   90.00
_cell.angle_gamma   90.00
#
_symmetry.space_group_name_H-M   'P 1'
#
loop_
_entity.id
_entity.type
_entity.pdbx_description
1 polymer ?
#
loop_
_entity_poly.entity_id
_entity_poly.type
_entity_poly.pdbx_seq_one_letter_code
_entity_poly.pdbx_strand_id
1 'polypeptide(L)'
;MADPALHGVLAEFDNPTSLLNAAHKAREAGYRDLDAFTPYPIEEISDAIGFHDRRLSKIVLGGGLAGMLAGYGLQYWVHAMTYPINVAGKPPNSWPQFVPVTFELT
;
A
#
# COMPACT_ATOMS: atom_id res chain seq x y z
N MET A 1 29.32 -6.53 -29.83
CA MET A 1 28.59 -5.70 -28.85
C MET A 1 27.22 -5.49 -29.44
N ALA A 2 26.18 -6.10 -28.88
CA ALA A 2 24.83 -5.98 -29.45
C ALA A 2 24.32 -4.55 -29.25
N ASP A 3 23.71 -3.97 -30.28
CA ASP A 3 23.08 -2.65 -30.17
C ASP A 3 21.97 -2.70 -29.11
N PRO A 4 21.85 -1.68 -28.25
CA PRO A 4 20.81 -1.65 -27.23
C PRO A 4 19.43 -1.66 -27.88
N ALA A 5 18.54 -2.52 -27.37
CA ALA A 5 17.17 -2.59 -27.85
C ALA A 5 16.44 -1.26 -27.57
N LEU A 6 15.62 -0.81 -28.53
CA LEU A 6 14.79 0.38 -28.36
C LEU A 6 13.77 0.14 -27.24
N HIS A 7 13.90 0.86 -26.12
CA HIS A 7 12.98 0.76 -24.99
C HIS A 7 11.69 1.56 -25.18
N GLY A 8 11.76 2.73 -25.85
CA GLY A 8 10.61 3.59 -26.03
C GLY A 8 10.99 4.98 -26.53
N VAL A 9 10.01 5.87 -26.52
CA VAL A 9 10.16 7.30 -26.87
C VAL A 9 9.91 8.16 -25.64
N LEU A 10 10.66 9.26 -25.51
CA LEU A 10 10.52 10.22 -24.42
C LEU A 10 10.13 11.58 -24.99
N ALA A 11 9.20 12.27 -24.33
CA ALA A 11 8.82 13.64 -24.65
C ALA A 11 8.96 14.51 -23.39
N GLU A 12 9.61 15.66 -23.55
CA GLU A 12 9.77 16.66 -22.49
C GLU A 12 8.71 17.76 -22.64
N PHE A 13 8.21 18.26 -21.51
CA PHE A 13 7.17 19.29 -21.47
C PHE A 13 7.53 20.37 -20.46
N ASP A 14 7.41 21.63 -20.86
CA ASP A 14 7.73 22.79 -20.01
C ASP A 14 6.71 23.02 -18.87
N ASN A 15 5.49 22.51 -19.04
CA ASN A 15 4.40 22.76 -18.11
C ASN A 15 3.53 21.51 -17.87
N PRO A 16 2.95 21.38 -16.66
CA PRO A 16 2.10 20.24 -16.28
C PRO A 16 0.89 20.03 -17.17
N THR A 17 0.26 21.13 -17.61
CA THR A 17 -0.96 21.08 -18.43
C THR A 17 -0.69 20.47 -19.81
N SER A 18 0.45 20.79 -20.41
CA SER A 18 0.90 20.21 -21.67
C SER A 18 1.19 18.72 -21.53
N LEU A 19 1.83 18.32 -20.43
CA LEU A 19 2.07 16.90 -20.11
C LEU A 19 0.75 16.13 -19.95
N LEU A 20 -0.20 16.65 -19.18
CA LEU A 20 -1.53 16.05 -18.99
C LEU A 20 -2.28 15.87 -20.31
N ASN A 21 -2.35 16.92 -21.12
CA ASN A 21 -2.99 16.87 -22.43
C ASN A 21 -2.33 15.85 -23.37
N ALA A 22 -1.00 15.74 -23.33
CA ALA A 22 -0.26 14.76 -24.12
C ALA A 22 -0.53 13.33 -23.63
N ALA A 23 -0.56 13.10 -22.30
CA ALA A 23 -0.90 11.81 -21.71
C ALA A 23 -2.32 11.35 -22.10
N HIS A 24 -3.31 12.25 -22.05
CA HIS A 24 -4.67 11.96 -22.51
C HIS A 24 -4.70 11.57 -24.00
N LYS A 25 -4.05 12.35 -24.87
CA LYS A 25 -3.99 12.05 -26.31
C LYS A 25 -3.29 10.73 -26.60
N ALA A 26 -2.19 10.43 -25.90
CA ALA A 26 -1.49 9.15 -26.05
C ALA A 26 -2.38 7.97 -25.66
N ARG A 27 -3.14 8.10 -24.56
CA ARG A 27 -4.07 7.07 -24.13
C ARG A 27 -5.27 6.92 -25.09
N GLU A 28 -5.82 8.02 -25.58
CA GLU A 28 -6.88 8.02 -26.61
C GLU A 28 -6.41 7.38 -27.92
N ALA A 29 -5.14 7.57 -28.27
CA ALA A 29 -4.50 6.90 -29.41
C ALA A 29 -4.24 5.39 -29.18
N GLY A 30 -4.53 4.87 -27.98
CA GLY A 30 -4.47 3.44 -27.66
C GLY A 30 -3.17 2.98 -27.00
N TYR A 31 -2.23 3.89 -26.71
CA TYR A 31 -1.02 3.55 -25.95
C TYR A 31 -1.38 3.24 -24.49
N ARG A 32 -0.88 2.12 -23.97
CA ARG A 32 -1.18 1.64 -22.60
C ARG A 32 0.05 1.46 -21.71
N ASP A 33 1.23 1.25 -22.29
CA ASP A 33 2.50 1.37 -21.58
C ASP A 33 2.94 2.83 -21.65
N LEU A 34 2.45 3.62 -20.69
CA LEU A 34 2.76 5.04 -20.55
C LEU A 34 3.21 5.31 -19.12
N ASP A 35 4.35 5.97 -18.98
CA ASP A 35 4.87 6.48 -17.72
C ASP A 35 5.05 8.00 -17.79
N ALA A 36 4.81 8.68 -16.68
CA ALA A 36 5.00 10.11 -16.55
C ALA A 36 5.97 10.40 -15.39
N PHE A 37 7.07 11.08 -15.70
CA PHE A 37 8.09 11.43 -14.73
C PHE A 37 7.96 12.90 -14.37
N THR A 38 7.63 13.20 -13.10
CA THR A 38 7.42 14.57 -12.63
C THR A 38 8.22 14.84 -11.35
N PRO A 39 8.73 16.07 -11.15
CA PRO A 39 9.54 16.41 -9.97
C PRO A 39 8.71 16.53 -8.68
N TYR A 40 7.39 16.57 -8.79
CA TYR A 40 6.42 16.60 -7.69
C TYR A 40 5.17 15.82 -8.09
N PRO A 41 4.36 15.36 -7.12
CA PRO A 41 3.13 14.64 -7.42
C PRO A 41 2.08 15.55 -8.07
N ILE A 42 1.49 15.07 -9.17
CA ILE A 42 0.36 15.70 -9.86
C ILE A 42 -0.74 14.66 -9.90
N GLU A 43 -1.85 14.93 -9.21
CA GLU A 43 -2.91 13.96 -8.95
C GLU A 43 -3.59 13.50 -10.25
N GLU A 44 -3.78 14.43 -11.18
CA GLU A 44 -4.45 14.21 -12.46
C GLU A 44 -3.67 13.30 -13.42
N ILE A 45 -2.34 13.16 -13.23
CA ILE A 45 -1.50 12.35 -14.12
C ILE A 45 -1.83 10.86 -13.95
N SER A 46 -2.08 10.40 -12.72
CA SER A 46 -2.40 8.99 -12.45
C SER A 46 -3.65 8.56 -13.23
N ASP A 47 -4.66 9.42 -13.24
CA ASP A 47 -5.90 9.18 -13.99
C ASP A 47 -5.69 9.30 -15.50
N ALA A 48 -4.87 10.25 -15.96
CA ALA A 48 -4.55 10.45 -17.36
C ALA A 48 -3.84 9.24 -17.98
N ILE A 49 -2.80 8.70 -17.31
CA ILE A 49 -2.07 7.49 -17.77
C ILE A 49 -2.86 6.20 -17.49
N GLY A 50 -3.90 6.25 -16.65
CA GLY A 50 -4.74 5.10 -16.31
C GLY A 50 -4.12 4.17 -15.27
N PHE A 51 -3.21 4.70 -14.45
CA PHE A 51 -2.61 3.97 -13.35
C PHE A 51 -3.61 3.85 -12.20
N HIS A 52 -4.05 2.63 -11.92
CA HIS A 52 -4.97 2.35 -10.83
C HIS A 52 -4.62 1.03 -10.15
N ASP A 53 -3.55 1.04 -9.36
CA ASP A 53 -3.14 -0.13 -8.61
C ASP A 53 -3.95 -0.30 -7.32
N ARG A 54 -4.90 -1.24 -7.35
CA ARG A 54 -5.73 -1.63 -6.20
C ARG A 54 -5.14 -2.78 -5.37
N ARG A 55 -3.98 -3.33 -5.77
CA ARG A 55 -3.38 -4.50 -5.11
C ARG A 55 -2.75 -4.10 -3.78
N LEU A 56 -2.10 -2.95 -3.71
CA LEU A 56 -1.45 -2.46 -2.49
C LEU A 56 -2.44 -2.38 -1.32
N SER A 57 -3.61 -1.76 -1.52
CA SER A 57 -4.62 -1.65 -0.47
C SER A 57 -5.08 -3.02 0.08
N LYS A 58 -5.20 -4.03 -0.80
CA LYS A 58 -5.57 -5.40 -0.38
C LYS A 58 -4.45 -6.07 0.42
N ILE A 59 -3.19 -5.86 0.01
CA ILE A 59 -2.03 -6.40 0.72
C ILE A 59 -1.91 -5.76 2.11
N VAL A 60 -2.08 -4.43 2.21
CA VAL A 60 -2.06 -3.70 3.49
C VAL A 60 -3.17 -4.19 4.40
N LEU A 61 -4.40 -4.34 3.90
CA LEU A 61 -5.51 -4.89 4.69
C LEU A 61 -5.22 -6.32 5.17
N GLY A 62 -4.69 -7.17 4.29
CA GLY A 62 -4.30 -8.54 4.66
C GLY A 62 -3.21 -8.57 5.72
N GLY A 63 -2.21 -7.70 5.60
CA GLY A 63 -1.13 -7.53 6.57
C GLY A 63 -1.66 -7.10 7.95
N GLY A 64 -2.52 -6.08 7.99
CA GLY A 64 -3.09 -5.59 9.25
C GLY A 64 -4.01 -6.61 9.93
N LEU A 65 -4.79 -7.38 9.16
CA LEU A 65 -5.59 -8.49 9.72
C LEU A 65 -4.70 -9.60 10.28
N ALA A 66 -3.62 -9.96 9.58
CA ALA A 66 -2.67 -10.96 10.06
C ALA A 66 -1.97 -10.49 11.34
N GLY A 67 -1.55 -9.22 11.38
CA GLY A 67 -0.96 -8.57 12.55
C GLY A 67 -1.90 -8.52 13.75
N MET A 68 -3.18 -8.17 13.52
CA MET A 68 -4.24 -8.21 14.54
C MET A 68 -4.37 -9.61 15.16
N LEU A 69 -4.49 -10.64 14.31
CA LEU A 69 -4.65 -12.02 14.76
C LEU A 69 -3.41 -12.53 15.49
N ALA A 70 -2.22 -12.20 15.01
CA ALA A 70 -0.97 -12.58 15.65
C ALA A 70 -0.79 -11.89 17.01
N GLY A 71 -1.04 -10.58 17.09
CA GLY A 71 -0.91 -9.79 18.31
C GLY A 71 -1.92 -10.21 19.38
N TYR A 72 -3.18 -10.36 19.02
CA TYR A 72 -4.20 -10.85 19.95
C TYR A 72 -3.96 -12.32 20.35
N GLY A 73 -3.65 -13.17 19.36
CA GLY A 73 -3.40 -14.59 19.55
C GLY A 73 -2.21 -14.86 20.46
N LEU A 74 -1.12 -14.12 20.31
CA LEU A 74 0.06 -14.22 21.17
C LEU A 74 -0.27 -13.84 22.62
N GLN A 75 -0.97 -12.72 22.83
CA GLN A 75 -1.36 -12.27 24.17
C GLN A 75 -2.28 -13.27 24.85
N TYR A 76 -3.28 -13.78 24.12
CA TYR A 76 -4.18 -14.80 24.62
C TYR A 76 -3.44 -16.10 24.95
N TRP A 77 -2.55 -16.56 24.07
CA TRP A 77 -1.77 -17.77 24.29
C TRP A 77 -0.88 -17.68 25.54
N VAL A 78 -0.16 -16.56 25.72
CA VAL A 78 0.70 -16.37 26.89
C VAL A 78 -0.12 -16.27 28.18
N HIS A 79 -1.15 -15.43 28.21
CA HIS A 79 -1.90 -15.14 29.45
C HIS A 79 -2.91 -16.23 29.84
N ALA A 80 -3.50 -16.94 28.88
CA ALA A 80 -4.56 -17.91 29.17
C ALA A 80 -4.10 -19.36 29.14
N MET A 81 -3.05 -19.71 28.37
CA MET A 81 -2.62 -21.10 28.20
C MET A 81 -1.24 -21.37 28.80
N THR A 82 -0.21 -20.62 28.39
CA THR A 82 1.18 -20.97 28.71
C THR A 82 1.57 -20.58 30.14
N TYR A 83 1.25 -19.35 30.56
CA TYR A 83 1.68 -18.85 31.87
C TYR A 83 0.62 -17.96 32.52
N PRO A 84 -0.48 -18.55 33.02
CA PRO A 84 -1.57 -17.80 33.65
C PRO A 84 -1.12 -17.23 35.00
N ILE A 85 -0.77 -15.95 35.01
CA ILE A 85 -0.47 -15.19 36.22
C ILE A 85 -1.65 -14.33 36.63
N ASN A 86 -1.94 -14.30 37.93
CA ASN A 86 -2.94 -13.40 38.48
C ASN A 86 -2.36 -11.98 38.57
N VAL A 87 -2.71 -11.12 37.61
CA VAL A 87 -2.34 -9.70 37.62
C VAL A 87 -3.55 -8.89 38.07
N ALA A 88 -3.46 -8.30 39.26
CA ALA A 88 -4.49 -7.42 39.82
C ALA A 88 -5.90 -8.04 39.93
N GLY A 89 -6.02 -9.36 40.09
CA GLY A 89 -7.31 -10.05 40.20
C GLY A 89 -8.09 -10.15 38.88
N LYS A 90 -7.49 -9.74 37.76
CA LYS A 90 -8.17 -9.71 36.47
C LYS A 90 -8.24 -11.10 35.84
N PRO A 91 -9.31 -11.39 35.08
CA PRO A 91 -9.40 -12.65 34.36
C PRO A 91 -8.28 -12.73 33.29
N PRO A 92 -7.74 -13.93 33.04
CA PRO A 92 -6.62 -14.13 32.10
C PRO A 92 -6.95 -13.72 30.66
N ASN A 93 -8.23 -13.60 30.30
CA ASN A 93 -8.70 -13.11 29.00
C ASN A 93 -9.24 -11.67 29.07
N SER A 94 -8.47 -10.76 29.68
CA SER A 94 -8.84 -9.34 29.79
C SER A 94 -8.68 -8.59 28.47
N TRP A 95 -9.58 -8.87 27.52
CA TRP A 95 -9.55 -8.36 26.14
C TRP A 95 -9.38 -6.83 26.00
N PRO A 96 -9.89 -5.95 26.89
CA PRO A 96 -9.65 -4.51 26.77
C PRO A 96 -8.19 -4.13 26.97
N GLN A 97 -7.45 -4.90 27.78
CA GLN A 97 -6.02 -4.66 28.01
C GLN A 97 -5.16 -5.08 26.81
N PHE A 98 -5.69 -5.95 25.94
CA PHE A 98 -4.96 -6.44 24.77
C PHE A 98 -5.10 -5.51 23.56
N VAL A 99 -6.03 -4.54 23.61
CA VAL A 99 -6.31 -3.61 22.50
C VAL A 99 -5.09 -2.76 22.12
N PRO A 100 -4.34 -2.11 23.04
CA PRO A 100 -3.22 -1.27 22.64
C PRO A 100 -2.12 -2.05 21.91
N VAL A 101 -1.75 -3.22 22.41
CA VAL A 101 -0.74 -4.07 21.77
C VAL A 101 -1.24 -4.60 20.43
N THR A 102 -2.51 -5.01 20.35
CA THR A 102 -3.08 -5.51 19.08
C THR A 102 -3.11 -4.40 18.03
N PHE A 103 -3.43 -3.16 18.42
CA PHE A 103 -3.45 -1.99 17.53
C PHE A 103 -2.07 -1.64 16.98
N GLU A 104 -1.02 -1.69 17.79
CA GLU A 104 0.35 -1.44 17.32
C GLU A 104 0.86 -2.52 16.34
N LEU A 105 0.21 -3.70 16.31
CA LEU A 105 0.53 -4.78 15.39
C LEU A 105 -0.34 -4.81 14.12
N THR A 106 -1.39 -3.98 14.01
CA THR A 106 -2.24 -3.87 12.80
C THR A 106 -1.73 -2.83 11.83
#